data_AF-A0A9W7B7H6-F1
#
_entry.id   AF-A0A9W7B7H6-F1
#
_cell.length_a   1.000
_cell.length_b   1.000
_cell.length_c   1.000
_cell.angle_alpha   90.00
_cell.angle_beta   90.00
_cell.angle_gamma   90.00
#
_symmetry.space_group_name_H-M   'P 1'
#
loop_
_entity.id
_entity.type
_entity.pdbx_description
1 polymer ?
#
loop_
_entity_poly.entity_id
_entity_poly.type
_entity_poly.pdbx_seq_one_letter_code
_entity_poly.pdbx_strand_id
1 'polypeptide(L)'
;MPPKAKGAAQAQTFLGRDEKTWGPSGIGWIDVADSECSDPSDPSTCPPPFTTTPDPEASIIHVQIASYRDRLCPRTLYNLFTEASNPSRIYVRLLLQTLPGSDLLDDADCFTQLCETYNSPTFSCTSHSSNVLTVPLSSSNSLGPTSARSKLSSLLLHDYLSPYPLLTSVTPSSFCLQIDSHMSFSPSYDISLLKTYTSTKNEYAILSTYASPLTTDWDTLEVPNLCMFTWTTTFRNWGTKACKNLSKPKLTTSWGAGVSFGRVHAEINVGVDPFLDGVFDGEEFSRVLRYFTHGYDIYTPPHVLISHDYKTHQSNPLVHTWSSKVVGKGVEGGYGGG
;
A
#
# COMPACT_ATOMS: atom_id res chain seq x y z
N MET A 1 30.83 1.91 -21.16
CA MET A 1 30.34 2.59 -19.94
C MET A 1 30.30 4.08 -20.21
N PRO A 2 29.12 4.73 -20.20
CA PRO A 2 29.09 6.18 -20.22
C PRO A 2 29.67 6.70 -18.88
N PRO A 3 30.37 7.85 -18.89
CA PRO A 3 30.99 8.38 -17.69
C PRO A 3 29.92 8.76 -16.66
N LYS A 4 30.05 8.26 -15.42
CA LYS A 4 29.25 8.70 -14.27
C LYS A 4 29.29 10.24 -14.22
N ALA A 5 28.13 10.88 -14.31
CA ALA A 5 28.01 12.31 -14.13
C ALA A 5 28.63 12.70 -12.76
N LYS A 6 29.70 13.49 -12.78
CA LYS A 6 30.31 14.04 -11.57
C LYS A 6 29.29 15.00 -10.93
N GLY A 7 28.68 14.60 -9.81
CA GLY A 7 27.92 15.51 -8.96
C GLY A 7 26.65 14.95 -8.30
N ALA A 8 26.06 13.87 -8.81
CA ALA A 8 24.92 13.24 -8.13
C ALA A 8 25.42 12.26 -7.06
N ALA A 9 24.92 12.38 -5.83
CA ALA A 9 25.19 11.40 -4.79
C ALA A 9 24.70 10.02 -5.27
N GLN A 10 25.57 9.01 -5.18
CA GLN A 10 25.23 7.65 -5.60
C GLN A 10 24.09 7.10 -4.72
N ALA A 11 23.18 6.34 -5.34
CA ALA A 11 22.08 5.69 -4.62
C ALA A 11 22.64 4.68 -3.60
N GLN A 12 22.15 4.71 -2.37
CA GLN A 12 22.62 3.83 -1.29
C GLN A 12 21.47 3.11 -0.59
N THR A 13 21.72 1.91 -0.09
CA THR A 13 20.78 1.15 0.75
C THR A 13 21.46 0.74 2.04
N PHE A 14 20.73 0.84 3.14
CA PHE A 14 21.21 0.47 4.47
C PHE A 14 20.82 -0.98 4.76
N LEU A 15 21.80 -1.87 4.95
CA LEU A 15 21.54 -3.29 5.23
C LEU A 15 21.51 -3.62 6.75
N GLY A 16 21.52 -2.59 7.60
CA GLY A 16 21.39 -2.74 9.04
C GLY A 16 22.71 -2.84 9.80
N ARG A 17 22.59 -2.69 11.12
CA ARG A 17 23.56 -3.15 12.11
C ARG A 17 22.89 -4.29 12.88
N ASP A 18 23.29 -5.52 12.58
CA ASP A 18 23.06 -6.62 13.52
C ASP A 18 24.38 -6.81 14.25
N GLU A 19 24.48 -6.34 15.48
CA GLU A 19 25.73 -6.47 16.25
C GLU A 19 26.08 -7.93 16.54
N LYS A 20 25.05 -8.78 16.64
CA LYS A 20 25.18 -10.19 16.99
C LYS A 20 25.64 -11.02 15.78
N THR A 21 25.19 -10.66 14.58
CA THR A 21 25.52 -11.38 13.33
C THR A 21 26.66 -10.71 12.53
N TRP A 22 26.70 -9.37 12.51
CA TRP A 22 27.58 -8.56 11.65
C TRP A 22 28.53 -7.62 12.44
N GLY A 23 28.53 -7.67 13.77
CA GLY A 23 29.39 -6.84 14.63
C GLY A 23 28.92 -5.37 14.75
N PRO A 24 29.59 -4.57 15.62
CA PRO A 24 29.15 -3.20 15.96
C PRO A 24 29.14 -2.22 14.77
N SER A 25 29.89 -2.53 13.71
CA SER A 25 29.89 -1.78 12.46
C SER A 25 28.72 -2.11 11.54
N GLY A 26 28.12 -3.30 11.65
CA GLY A 26 27.13 -3.81 10.71
C GLY A 26 27.65 -3.88 9.26
N ILE A 27 26.72 -4.02 8.30
CA ILE A 27 27.04 -3.85 6.87
C ILE A 27 27.01 -2.36 6.50
N GLY A 28 26.15 -1.58 7.16
CA GLY A 28 26.06 -0.14 6.94
C GLY A 28 25.39 0.23 5.62
N TRP A 29 25.79 1.37 5.07
CA TRP A 29 25.35 1.84 3.76
C TRP A 29 26.22 1.23 2.66
N ILE A 30 25.57 0.62 1.67
CA ILE A 30 26.21 0.14 0.45
C ILE A 30 25.57 0.80 -0.76
N ASP A 31 26.31 0.84 -1.87
CA ASP A 31 25.77 1.31 -3.12
C ASP A 31 24.65 0.38 -3.61
N VAL A 32 23.57 0.95 -4.13
CA VAL A 32 22.52 0.19 -4.79
C VAL A 32 23.09 -0.36 -6.09
N ALA A 33 23.06 -1.68 -6.23
CA ALA A 33 23.44 -2.34 -7.47
C ALA A 33 22.46 -1.97 -8.61
N ASP A 34 22.98 -1.82 -9.81
CA ASP A 34 22.14 -1.65 -11.00
C ASP A 34 21.32 -2.93 -11.22
N SER A 35 20.00 -2.77 -11.24
CA SER A 35 19.02 -3.83 -11.53
C SER A 35 18.48 -3.68 -12.97
N GLU A 36 19.28 -3.09 -13.87
CA GLU A 36 18.90 -2.99 -15.28
C GLU A 36 19.18 -4.29 -16.00
N CYS A 37 18.20 -4.75 -16.76
CA CYS A 37 18.43 -5.84 -17.67
C CYS A 37 19.36 -5.40 -18.80
N SER A 38 20.41 -6.19 -19.06
CA SER A 38 21.41 -5.89 -20.08
C SER A 38 20.95 -6.17 -21.51
N ASP A 39 19.99 -7.08 -21.70
CA ASP A 39 19.44 -7.44 -23.02
C ASP A 39 17.90 -7.53 -22.98
N PRO A 40 17.18 -6.42 -23.21
CA PRO A 40 15.71 -6.37 -23.24
C PRO A 40 15.01 -7.39 -24.15
N SER A 41 15.74 -8.02 -25.07
CA SER A 41 15.21 -9.03 -25.98
C SER A 41 15.24 -10.46 -25.41
N ASP A 42 15.96 -10.68 -24.30
CA ASP A 42 16.06 -11.96 -23.62
C ASP A 42 15.08 -12.04 -22.43
N PRO A 43 13.94 -12.75 -22.60
CA PRO A 43 12.95 -12.88 -21.54
C PRO A 43 13.42 -13.76 -20.37
N SER A 44 14.58 -14.44 -20.48
CA SER A 44 15.15 -15.22 -19.37
C SER A 44 15.94 -14.36 -18.39
N THR A 45 16.34 -13.15 -18.80
CA THR A 45 17.13 -12.22 -17.98
C THR A 45 16.42 -10.89 -17.72
N CYS A 46 15.36 -10.56 -18.46
CA CYS A 46 14.58 -9.34 -18.28
C CYS A 46 13.14 -9.56 -17.84
N PRO A 47 12.56 -8.59 -17.10
CA PRO A 47 11.13 -8.55 -16.89
C PRO A 47 10.37 -8.35 -18.20
N PRO A 48 9.12 -8.83 -18.31
CA PRO A 48 8.27 -8.60 -19.47
C PRO A 48 8.05 -7.10 -19.72
N PRO A 49 8.09 -6.65 -20.99
CA PRO A 49 7.79 -5.26 -21.34
C PRO A 49 6.31 -4.95 -21.08
N PHE A 50 5.97 -3.66 -21.03
CA PHE A 50 4.59 -3.21 -20.86
C PHE A 50 3.69 -3.71 -21.99
N THR A 51 2.54 -4.29 -21.62
CA THR A 51 1.51 -4.68 -22.58
C THR A 51 0.81 -3.47 -23.18
N THR A 52 0.56 -2.46 -22.35
CA THR A 52 0.02 -1.14 -22.71
C THR A 52 0.84 -0.09 -21.99
N THR A 53 1.39 0.91 -22.67
CA THR A 53 2.16 1.97 -21.97
C THR A 53 1.29 2.68 -20.92
N PRO A 54 1.74 2.78 -19.65
CA PRO A 54 1.01 3.57 -18.66
C PRO A 54 0.93 5.04 -19.10
N ASP A 55 -0.27 5.60 -19.09
CA ASP A 55 -0.51 7.02 -19.27
C ASP A 55 -0.61 7.70 -17.90
N PRO A 56 0.37 8.54 -17.49
CA PRO A 56 0.35 9.22 -16.21
C PRO A 56 -0.86 10.14 -15.99
N GLU A 57 -1.53 10.59 -17.05
CA GLU A 57 -2.69 11.49 -16.97
C GLU A 57 -4.02 10.73 -17.05
N ALA A 58 -4.09 9.64 -17.82
CA ALA A 58 -5.36 8.96 -18.11
C ALA A 58 -5.54 7.58 -17.45
N SER A 59 -4.46 6.90 -17.01
CA SER A 59 -4.58 5.53 -16.50
C SER A 59 -5.45 5.47 -15.24
N ILE A 60 -6.50 4.65 -15.25
CA ILE A 60 -7.42 4.46 -14.12
C ILE A 60 -6.68 3.83 -12.93
N ILE A 61 -6.95 4.32 -11.72
CA ILE A 61 -6.43 3.78 -10.46
C ILE A 61 -7.60 3.29 -9.61
N HIS A 62 -7.67 1.99 -9.36
CA HIS A 62 -8.57 1.42 -8.38
C HIS A 62 -7.90 1.43 -7.01
N VAL A 63 -8.55 1.99 -6.00
CA VAL A 63 -8.04 2.06 -4.63
C VAL A 63 -8.80 1.07 -3.77
N GLN A 64 -8.08 0.30 -2.96
CA GLN A 64 -8.65 -0.63 -1.99
C GLN A 64 -8.33 -0.15 -0.58
N ILE A 65 -9.36 0.05 0.23
CA ILE A 65 -9.23 0.50 1.62
C ILE A 65 -10.00 -0.45 2.53
N ALA A 66 -9.29 -1.13 3.42
CA ALA A 66 -9.89 -1.89 4.51
C ALA A 66 -9.91 -1.01 5.76
N SER A 67 -11.10 -0.49 6.12
CA SER A 67 -11.28 0.33 7.33
C SER A 67 -11.88 -0.53 8.44
N TYR A 68 -11.28 -0.50 9.63
CA TYR A 68 -11.82 -1.14 10.82
C TYR A 68 -11.98 -0.12 11.93
N ARG A 69 -13.23 0.28 12.17
CA ARG A 69 -13.64 1.24 13.21
C ARG A 69 -12.67 2.42 13.31
N ASP A 70 -12.47 3.11 12.19
CA ASP A 70 -11.45 4.14 12.03
C ASP A 70 -12.06 5.49 11.68
N ARG A 71 -12.06 6.40 12.66
CA ARG A 71 -12.53 7.78 12.52
C ARG A 71 -11.73 8.63 11.53
N LEU A 72 -10.55 8.20 11.11
CA LEU A 72 -9.67 8.95 10.20
C LEU A 72 -9.89 8.60 8.74
N CYS A 73 -10.70 7.58 8.44
CA CYS A 73 -11.10 7.20 7.09
C CYS A 73 -11.61 8.38 6.24
N PRO A 74 -12.47 9.29 6.76
CA PRO A 74 -12.90 10.47 6.01
C PRO A 74 -11.76 11.37 5.56
N ARG A 75 -10.76 11.59 6.43
CA ARG A 75 -9.56 12.38 6.11
C ARG A 75 -8.72 11.72 5.02
N THR A 76 -8.59 10.40 5.06
CA THR A 76 -7.90 9.64 4.02
C THR A 76 -8.57 9.81 2.67
N LEU A 77 -9.91 9.69 2.60
CA LEU A 77 -10.65 9.92 1.35
C LEU A 77 -10.51 11.38 0.86
N TYR A 78 -10.58 12.35 1.77
CA TYR A 78 -10.36 13.75 1.44
C TYR A 78 -8.99 13.95 0.78
N ASN A 79 -7.92 13.56 1.47
CA ASN A 79 -6.55 13.69 0.97
C ASN A 79 -6.33 12.91 -0.34
N LEU A 80 -6.93 11.71 -0.47
CA LEU A 80 -6.83 10.88 -1.67
C LEU A 80 -7.34 11.61 -2.92
N PHE A 81 -8.44 12.35 -2.79
CA PHE A 81 -9.03 13.11 -3.89
C PHE A 81 -8.41 14.50 -4.08
N THR A 82 -8.10 15.23 -3.00
CA THR A 82 -7.60 16.61 -3.13
C THR A 82 -6.14 16.71 -3.55
N GLU A 83 -5.32 15.72 -3.19
CA GLU A 83 -3.90 15.70 -3.56
C GLU A 83 -3.65 15.07 -4.94
N ALA A 84 -4.68 14.45 -5.54
CA ALA A 84 -4.57 13.90 -6.88
C ALA A 84 -4.67 15.00 -7.95
N SER A 85 -3.83 14.92 -8.98
CA SER A 85 -3.96 15.81 -10.15
C SER A 85 -5.18 15.46 -11.00
N ASN A 86 -5.53 14.18 -11.07
CA ASN A 86 -6.69 13.70 -11.81
C ASN A 86 -7.60 12.88 -10.87
N PRO A 87 -8.44 13.51 -10.04
CA PRO A 87 -9.27 12.78 -9.07
C PRO A 87 -10.39 11.95 -9.71
N SER A 88 -10.84 12.28 -10.92
CA SER A 88 -11.94 11.58 -11.61
C SER A 88 -11.60 10.16 -12.05
N ARG A 89 -10.31 9.82 -12.19
CA ARG A 89 -9.83 8.48 -12.57
C ARG A 89 -9.57 7.55 -11.38
N ILE A 90 -9.82 8.02 -10.15
CA ILE A 90 -9.61 7.27 -8.92
C ILE A 90 -10.93 6.63 -8.52
N TYR A 91 -10.94 5.31 -8.34
CA TYR A 91 -12.14 4.55 -7.97
C TYR A 91 -11.88 3.72 -6.72
N VAL A 92 -12.53 4.08 -5.62
CA VAL A 92 -12.30 3.53 -4.28
C VAL A 92 -13.29 2.42 -3.98
N ARG A 93 -12.78 1.26 -3.59
CA ARG A 93 -13.54 0.19 -2.92
C ARG A 93 -13.15 0.21 -1.45
N LEU A 94 -14.11 0.60 -0.62
CA LEU A 94 -13.94 0.75 0.82
C LEU A 94 -14.71 -0.37 1.52
N LEU A 95 -14.01 -1.29 2.19
CA LEU A 95 -14.64 -2.20 3.14
C LEU A 95 -14.72 -1.48 4.48
N LEU A 96 -15.93 -1.08 4.87
CA LEU A 96 -16.18 -0.28 6.06
C LEU A 96 -16.66 -1.19 7.19
N GLN A 97 -15.77 -1.49 8.15
CA GLN A 97 -16.08 -2.39 9.26
C GLN A 97 -16.41 -1.60 10.53
N THR A 98 -17.68 -1.35 10.79
CA THR A 98 -18.17 -0.54 11.92
C THR A 98 -19.14 -1.34 12.80
N LEU A 99 -19.34 -0.91 14.05
CA LEU A 99 -20.31 -1.51 14.97
C LEU A 99 -21.69 -0.87 14.75
N PRO A 100 -22.71 -1.61 14.25
CA PRO A 100 -24.04 -1.05 14.04
C PRO A 100 -24.66 -0.55 15.35
N GLY A 101 -25.24 0.66 15.31
CA GLY A 101 -25.86 1.29 16.48
C GLY A 101 -24.89 1.86 17.51
N SER A 102 -23.59 1.94 17.19
CA SER A 102 -22.62 2.65 18.03
C SER A 102 -22.65 4.15 17.78
N ASP A 103 -22.59 4.93 18.86
CA ASP A 103 -22.45 6.39 18.81
C ASP A 103 -20.98 6.87 18.76
N LEU A 104 -20.02 5.93 18.63
CA LEU A 104 -18.61 6.28 18.53
C LEU A 104 -18.31 6.89 17.15
N LEU A 105 -17.49 7.95 17.14
CA LEU A 105 -17.01 8.55 15.90
C LEU A 105 -16.24 7.54 15.03
N ASP A 106 -15.58 6.58 15.67
CA ASP A 106 -14.86 5.47 15.03
C ASP A 106 -15.79 4.54 14.22
N ASP A 107 -17.08 4.51 14.53
CA ASP A 107 -18.09 3.69 13.86
C ASP A 107 -18.98 4.48 12.87
N ALA A 108 -18.69 5.78 12.69
CA ALA A 108 -19.42 6.61 11.75
C ALA A 108 -19.12 6.20 10.29
N ASP A 109 -20.11 6.40 9.41
CA ASP A 109 -19.92 6.09 7.99
C ASP A 109 -18.87 7.02 7.37
N CYS A 110 -17.84 6.41 6.78
CA CYS A 110 -16.66 7.13 6.33
C CYS A 110 -16.95 8.14 5.19
N PHE A 111 -17.81 7.79 4.23
CA PHE A 111 -18.13 8.69 3.11
C PHE A 111 -19.13 9.77 3.54
N THR A 112 -20.09 9.43 4.40
CA THR A 112 -21.00 10.40 5.01
C THR A 112 -20.22 11.43 5.83
N GLN A 113 -19.28 10.99 6.66
CA GLN A 113 -18.44 11.90 7.45
C GLN A 113 -17.50 12.75 6.59
N LEU A 114 -17.02 12.22 5.45
CA LEU A 114 -16.30 13.01 4.46
C LEU A 114 -17.17 14.20 3.99
N CYS A 115 -18.42 13.94 3.66
CA CYS A 115 -19.37 14.98 3.25
C CYS A 115 -19.67 15.98 4.37
N GLU A 116 -19.88 15.52 5.60
CA GLU A 116 -20.22 16.37 6.74
C GLU A 116 -19.04 17.26 7.16
N THR A 117 -17.82 16.73 7.13
CA THR A 117 -16.64 17.39 7.70
C THR A 117 -15.86 18.22 6.68
N TYR A 118 -15.75 17.76 5.43
CA TYR A 118 -14.80 18.30 4.45
C TYR A 118 -15.44 19.05 3.28
N ASN A 119 -16.76 19.04 3.13
CA ASN A 119 -17.42 19.84 2.10
C ASN A 119 -17.07 21.32 2.25
N SER A 120 -16.63 21.93 1.16
CA SER A 120 -16.20 23.33 1.10
C SER A 120 -16.47 23.90 -0.30
N PRO A 121 -16.32 25.22 -0.52
CA PRO A 121 -16.46 25.79 -1.86
C PRO A 121 -15.51 25.20 -2.91
N THR A 122 -14.39 24.59 -2.47
CA THR A 122 -13.35 24.02 -3.35
C THR A 122 -13.34 22.49 -3.38
N PHE A 123 -14.14 21.82 -2.55
CA PHE A 123 -14.26 20.36 -2.51
C PHE A 123 -15.70 19.95 -2.22
N SER A 124 -16.27 19.11 -3.09
CA SER A 124 -17.58 18.51 -2.91
C SER A 124 -17.45 17.00 -2.87
N CYS A 125 -17.82 16.36 -1.77
CA CYS A 125 -17.81 14.90 -1.69
C CYS A 125 -18.73 14.27 -2.77
N THR A 126 -19.85 14.95 -3.10
CA THR A 126 -20.88 14.40 -3.99
C THR A 126 -20.40 14.25 -5.43
N SER A 127 -19.41 15.05 -5.86
CA SER A 127 -18.75 14.86 -7.17
C SER A 127 -17.93 13.58 -7.25
N HIS A 128 -17.68 12.91 -6.13
CA HIS A 128 -16.97 11.63 -6.04
C HIS A 128 -17.88 10.47 -5.63
N SER A 129 -19.20 10.67 -5.58
CA SER A 129 -20.16 9.62 -5.21
C SER A 129 -20.14 8.43 -6.18
N SER A 130 -19.91 8.66 -7.48
CA SER A 130 -19.72 7.59 -8.47
C SER A 130 -18.33 6.96 -8.45
N ASN A 131 -17.40 7.51 -7.66
CA ASN A 131 -16.03 7.03 -7.54
C ASN A 131 -15.81 6.18 -6.29
N VAL A 132 -16.76 6.12 -5.35
CA VAL A 132 -16.61 5.41 -4.08
C VAL A 132 -17.70 4.35 -3.93
N LEU A 133 -17.29 3.08 -3.82
CA LEU A 133 -18.14 1.97 -3.40
C LEU A 133 -17.81 1.63 -1.94
N THR A 134 -18.75 1.91 -1.04
CA THR A 134 -18.68 1.49 0.37
C THR A 134 -19.39 0.15 0.55
N VAL A 135 -18.67 -0.83 1.11
CA VAL A 135 -19.20 -2.15 1.48
C VAL A 135 -19.22 -2.26 2.99
N PRO A 136 -20.39 -2.12 3.64
CA PRO A 136 -20.50 -2.18 5.09
C PRO A 136 -20.34 -3.62 5.60
N LEU A 137 -19.64 -3.78 6.72
CA LEU A 137 -19.52 -5.02 7.47
C LEU A 137 -19.63 -4.70 8.97
N SER A 138 -20.40 -5.48 9.72
CA SER A 138 -20.35 -5.33 11.18
C SER A 138 -18.95 -5.68 11.68
N SER A 139 -18.35 -4.83 12.51
CA SER A 139 -17.06 -5.07 13.14
C SER A 139 -17.04 -6.36 13.98
N SER A 140 -18.19 -6.78 14.51
CA SER A 140 -18.38 -8.07 15.19
C SER A 140 -18.14 -9.30 14.30
N ASN A 141 -18.24 -9.13 12.98
CA ASN A 141 -17.96 -10.15 11.96
C ASN A 141 -16.59 -9.93 11.27
N SER A 142 -15.75 -9.03 11.80
CA SER A 142 -14.40 -8.84 11.26
C SER A 142 -13.52 -10.04 11.56
N LEU A 143 -12.78 -10.47 10.54
CA LEU A 143 -11.84 -11.58 10.61
C LEU A 143 -10.41 -11.08 10.36
N GLY A 144 -10.14 -9.82 10.70
CA GLY A 144 -8.83 -9.20 10.54
C GLY A 144 -8.54 -8.63 9.15
N PRO A 145 -7.38 -7.97 9.00
CA PRO A 145 -7.05 -7.18 7.82
C PRO A 145 -6.81 -8.03 6.56
N THR A 146 -6.24 -9.22 6.67
CA THR A 146 -6.04 -10.11 5.51
C THR A 146 -7.39 -10.55 4.92
N SER A 147 -8.36 -10.92 5.76
CA SER A 147 -9.73 -11.26 5.34
C SER A 147 -10.48 -10.04 4.75
N ALA A 148 -10.24 -8.84 5.30
CA ALA A 148 -10.81 -7.61 4.74
C ALA A 148 -10.26 -7.30 3.33
N ARG A 149 -8.94 -7.41 3.14
CA ARG A 149 -8.28 -7.18 1.84
C ARG A 149 -8.63 -8.25 0.81
N SER A 150 -8.82 -9.52 1.21
CA SER A 150 -9.28 -10.57 0.28
C SER A 150 -10.69 -10.32 -0.28
N LYS A 151 -11.59 -9.78 0.54
CA LYS A 151 -12.91 -9.31 0.08
C LYS A 151 -12.77 -8.17 -0.93
N LEU A 152 -11.85 -7.23 -0.70
CA LEU A 152 -11.56 -6.15 -1.66
C LEU A 152 -10.97 -6.69 -2.97
N SER A 153 -10.04 -7.66 -2.94
CA SER A 153 -9.52 -8.30 -4.17
C SER A 153 -10.65 -9.04 -4.91
N SER A 154 -11.59 -9.65 -4.18
CA SER A 154 -12.76 -10.32 -4.78
C SER A 154 -13.71 -9.34 -5.49
N LEU A 155 -13.90 -8.12 -4.96
CA LEU A 155 -14.68 -7.08 -5.62
C LEU A 155 -14.01 -6.57 -6.91
N LEU A 156 -12.68 -6.47 -6.92
CA LEU A 156 -11.94 -6.15 -8.15
C LEU A 156 -12.08 -7.26 -9.19
N LEU A 157 -11.93 -8.51 -8.78
CA LEU A 157 -12.11 -9.68 -9.66
C LEU A 157 -13.53 -9.73 -10.23
N HIS A 158 -14.54 -9.44 -9.41
CA HIS A 158 -15.92 -9.35 -9.87
C HIS A 158 -16.06 -8.30 -10.99
N ASP A 159 -15.56 -7.08 -10.78
CA ASP A 159 -15.69 -5.99 -11.77
C ASP A 159 -14.80 -6.18 -13.01
N TYR A 160 -13.82 -7.08 -12.94
CA TYR A 160 -13.04 -7.55 -14.08
C TYR A 160 -13.78 -8.59 -14.93
N LEU A 161 -14.51 -9.51 -14.29
CA LEU A 161 -15.22 -10.61 -14.97
C LEU A 161 -16.65 -10.27 -15.39
N SER A 162 -17.31 -9.37 -14.65
CA SER A 162 -18.72 -9.07 -14.83
C SER A 162 -18.95 -8.03 -15.93
N PRO A 163 -19.92 -8.23 -16.84
CA PRO A 163 -20.37 -7.17 -17.75
C PRO A 163 -21.13 -6.03 -17.02
N TYR A 164 -21.44 -6.21 -15.74
CA TYR A 164 -22.11 -5.24 -14.88
C TYR A 164 -21.22 -4.99 -13.64
N PRO A 165 -20.24 -4.08 -13.72
CA PRO A 165 -19.37 -3.78 -12.60
C PRO A 165 -20.15 -3.11 -11.46
N LEU A 166 -19.75 -3.38 -10.21
CA LEU A 166 -20.31 -2.78 -9.00
C LEU A 166 -19.92 -1.30 -8.87
N LEU A 167 -18.72 -0.94 -9.31
CA LEU A 167 -18.22 0.45 -9.29
C LEU A 167 -17.89 0.96 -10.69
N THR A 168 -16.93 0.34 -11.36
CA THR A 168 -16.50 0.68 -12.72
C THR A 168 -15.76 -0.50 -13.34
N SER A 169 -15.70 -0.56 -14.66
CA SER A 169 -15.00 -1.62 -15.39
C SER A 169 -13.52 -1.66 -15.00
N VAL A 170 -13.03 -2.87 -14.71
CA VAL A 170 -11.60 -3.13 -14.48
C VAL A 170 -11.00 -3.67 -15.76
N THR A 171 -9.92 -3.06 -16.25
CA THR A 171 -9.21 -3.52 -17.46
C THR A 171 -7.78 -3.90 -17.11
N PRO A 172 -7.12 -4.82 -17.84
CA PRO A 172 -5.72 -5.18 -17.55
C PRO A 172 -4.75 -4.00 -17.56
N SER A 173 -5.07 -2.93 -18.29
CA SER A 173 -4.28 -1.69 -18.31
C SER A 173 -4.51 -0.75 -17.12
N SER A 174 -5.56 -0.98 -16.32
CA SER A 174 -5.81 -0.22 -15.09
C SER A 174 -4.81 -0.57 -13.99
N PHE A 175 -4.69 0.31 -13.00
CA PHE A 175 -3.83 0.14 -11.83
C PHE A 175 -4.64 -0.15 -10.58
N CYS A 176 -3.99 -0.75 -9.58
CA CYS A 176 -4.52 -0.92 -8.25
C CYS A 176 -3.57 -0.30 -7.21
N LEU A 177 -4.15 0.40 -6.23
CA LEU A 177 -3.50 0.94 -5.05
C LEU A 177 -4.18 0.37 -3.80
N GLN A 178 -3.50 -0.50 -3.06
CA GLN A 178 -3.95 -0.91 -1.73
C GLN A 178 -3.32 -0.01 -0.67
N ILE A 179 -4.15 0.50 0.24
CA ILE A 179 -3.73 1.35 1.36
C ILE A 179 -4.52 1.05 2.64
N ASP A 180 -3.99 1.53 3.78
CA ASP A 180 -4.73 1.59 5.03
C ASP A 180 -5.70 2.79 5.05
N SER A 181 -6.51 2.92 6.11
CA SER A 181 -7.59 3.90 6.20
C SER A 181 -7.23 5.23 6.87
N HIS A 182 -5.95 5.49 7.19
CA HIS A 182 -5.48 6.71 7.87
C HIS A 182 -4.21 7.27 7.23
N MET A 183 -4.31 7.56 5.94
CA MET A 183 -3.20 7.95 5.08
C MET A 183 -3.25 9.44 4.72
N SER A 184 -2.11 9.96 4.28
CA SER A 184 -2.00 11.23 3.57
C SER A 184 -1.10 11.06 2.34
N PHE A 185 -1.29 11.91 1.35
CA PHE A 185 -0.65 11.79 0.04
C PHE A 185 0.22 13.02 -0.24
N SER A 186 1.30 12.84 -0.99
CA SER A 186 2.04 13.97 -1.55
C SER A 186 1.21 14.65 -2.65
N PRO A 187 1.42 15.94 -2.93
CA PRO A 187 0.81 16.59 -4.09
C PRO A 187 1.09 15.82 -5.39
N SER A 188 0.08 15.66 -6.23
CA SER A 188 0.16 14.93 -7.50
C SER A 188 0.64 13.47 -7.37
N TYR A 189 0.36 12.81 -6.25
CA TYR A 189 0.84 11.43 -6.00
C TYR A 189 0.40 10.44 -7.09
N ASP A 190 -0.77 10.64 -7.70
CA ASP A 190 -1.35 9.77 -8.72
C ASP A 190 -0.48 9.75 -10.00
N ILE A 191 -0.05 10.92 -10.46
CA ILE A 191 0.90 11.06 -11.56
C ILE A 191 2.27 10.48 -11.14
N SER A 192 2.72 10.80 -9.93
CA SER A 192 4.03 10.36 -9.43
C SER A 192 4.12 8.84 -9.29
N LEU A 193 3.06 8.16 -8.83
CA LEU A 193 2.98 6.70 -8.77
C LEU A 193 3.10 6.08 -10.17
N LEU A 194 2.36 6.60 -11.15
CA LEU A 194 2.40 6.09 -12.53
C LEU A 194 3.76 6.33 -13.19
N LYS A 195 4.37 7.50 -13.01
CA LYS A 195 5.73 7.79 -13.51
C LYS A 195 6.76 6.88 -12.86
N THR A 196 6.66 6.71 -11.54
CA THR A 196 7.53 5.82 -10.77
C THR A 196 7.38 4.38 -11.28
N TYR A 197 6.16 3.90 -11.45
CA TYR A 197 5.89 2.57 -12.01
C TYR A 197 6.48 2.42 -13.41
N THR A 198 6.24 3.39 -14.29
CA THR A 198 6.74 3.36 -15.68
C THR A 198 8.26 3.27 -15.73
N SER A 199 8.96 3.90 -14.78
CA SER A 199 10.43 3.85 -14.71
C SER A 199 11.00 2.49 -14.31
N THR A 200 10.18 1.57 -13.78
CA THR A 200 10.59 0.17 -13.53
C THR A 200 10.85 -0.59 -14.83
N LYS A 201 10.19 -0.18 -15.94
CA LYS A 201 10.18 -0.89 -17.22
C LYS A 201 9.77 -2.37 -17.10
N ASN A 202 8.87 -2.67 -16.16
CA ASN A 202 8.43 -4.02 -15.83
C ASN A 202 6.90 -4.06 -15.68
N GLU A 203 6.21 -4.79 -16.55
CA GLU A 203 4.74 -4.94 -16.50
C GLU A 203 4.25 -5.65 -15.23
N TYR A 204 5.10 -6.44 -14.58
CA TYR A 204 4.81 -7.19 -13.37
C TYR A 204 5.41 -6.52 -12.12
N ALA A 205 5.75 -5.23 -12.19
CA ALA A 205 6.23 -4.48 -11.05
C ALA A 205 5.13 -4.24 -10.01
N ILE A 206 5.53 -4.22 -8.73
CA ILE A 206 4.73 -3.74 -7.62
C ILE A 206 5.58 -2.73 -6.84
N LEU A 207 5.12 -1.48 -6.76
CA LEU A 207 5.70 -0.49 -5.88
C LEU A 207 5.16 -0.70 -4.47
N SER A 208 6.03 -1.03 -3.52
CA SER A 208 5.63 -1.26 -2.14
C SER A 208 6.78 -1.03 -1.16
N THR A 209 6.44 -0.42 -0.02
CA THR A 209 7.30 -0.23 1.15
C THR A 209 6.40 0.16 2.33
N TYR A 210 6.96 0.35 3.53
CA TYR A 210 6.19 0.95 4.62
C TYR A 210 5.97 2.44 4.36
N ALA A 211 4.74 2.91 4.58
CA ALA A 211 4.43 4.32 4.51
C ALA A 211 5.19 5.10 5.58
N SER A 212 5.76 6.24 5.20
CA SER A 212 6.46 7.11 6.14
C SER A 212 5.47 7.80 7.10
N PRO A 213 5.89 8.26 8.30
CA PRO A 213 5.02 9.03 9.17
C PRO A 213 4.53 10.34 8.53
N LEU A 214 3.38 10.86 8.95
CA LEU A 214 2.84 12.16 8.47
C LEU A 214 3.80 13.35 8.60
N THR A 215 4.78 13.29 9.48
CA THR A 215 5.78 14.36 9.69
C THR A 215 6.93 14.31 8.68
N THR A 216 6.90 13.38 7.73
CA THR A 216 7.95 13.20 6.74
C THR A 216 7.84 14.28 5.67
N ASP A 217 8.96 14.92 5.37
CA ASP A 217 9.07 15.84 4.23
C ASP A 217 8.95 15.06 2.92
N TRP A 218 8.08 15.51 2.02
CA TRP A 218 7.88 14.89 0.71
C TRP A 218 9.12 14.97 -0.18
N ASP A 219 9.97 15.98 0.04
CA ASP A 219 11.22 16.18 -0.71
C ASP A 219 12.40 15.39 -0.12
N THR A 220 12.16 14.54 0.89
CA THR A 220 13.20 13.67 1.45
C THR A 220 13.81 12.76 0.38
N LEU A 221 15.14 12.65 0.40
CA LEU A 221 15.88 11.69 -0.40
C LEU A 221 16.10 10.36 0.33
N GLU A 222 15.71 10.27 1.60
CA GLU A 222 15.74 9.05 2.40
C GLU A 222 14.34 8.44 2.45
N VAL A 223 14.20 7.22 1.94
CA VAL A 223 12.91 6.49 1.85
C VAL A 223 12.97 5.15 2.59
N PRO A 224 11.84 4.70 3.18
CA PRO A 224 11.72 3.36 3.73
C PRO A 224 12.03 2.27 2.71
N ASN A 225 12.79 1.26 3.10
CA ASN A 225 13.12 0.11 2.27
C ASN A 225 13.00 -1.19 3.09
N LEU A 226 12.28 -2.16 2.54
CA LEU A 226 12.11 -3.49 3.14
C LEU A 226 12.98 -4.49 2.37
N CYS A 227 13.96 -5.10 3.03
CA CYS A 227 14.91 -6.01 2.37
C CYS A 227 15.31 -7.23 3.20
N MET A 228 14.66 -7.44 4.36
CA MET A 228 15.05 -8.48 5.30
C MET A 228 13.83 -9.07 5.99
N PHE A 229 13.86 -10.38 6.19
CA PHE A 229 12.87 -11.11 6.96
C PHE A 229 13.48 -11.58 8.28
N THR A 230 12.62 -11.74 9.27
CA THR A 230 12.95 -12.39 10.54
C THR A 230 11.89 -13.43 10.86
N TRP A 231 12.26 -14.39 11.70
CA TRP A 231 11.35 -15.37 12.26
C TRP A 231 10.94 -14.95 13.67
N THR A 232 9.64 -14.87 13.92
CA THR A 232 9.05 -14.73 15.27
C THR A 232 8.26 -16.00 15.60
N THR A 233 6.92 -15.93 15.57
CA THR A 233 6.01 -17.08 15.47
C THR A 233 5.68 -17.44 14.02
N THR A 234 5.99 -16.52 13.09
CA THR A 234 5.86 -16.63 11.64
C THR A 234 7.00 -15.85 10.98
N PHE A 235 7.14 -15.95 9.66
CA PHE A 235 8.02 -15.06 8.90
C PHE A 235 7.38 -13.69 8.76
N ARG A 236 8.13 -12.64 9.11
CA ARG A 236 7.69 -11.26 8.95
C ARG A 236 8.83 -10.38 8.46
N ASN A 237 8.50 -9.19 7.97
CA ASN A 237 9.50 -8.16 7.72
C ASN A 237 10.27 -7.88 9.01
N TRP A 238 11.61 -7.88 8.95
CA TRP A 238 12.46 -7.63 10.12
C TRP A 238 12.31 -6.21 10.66
N GLY A 239 11.95 -5.28 9.77
CA GLY A 239 11.72 -3.88 10.07
C GLY A 239 12.27 -2.99 8.97
N THR A 240 11.83 -1.73 8.96
CA THR A 240 12.21 -0.74 7.96
C THR A 240 13.71 -0.47 7.98
N LYS A 241 14.34 -0.55 6.81
CA LYS A 241 15.64 0.07 6.52
C LYS A 241 15.42 1.31 5.67
N ALA A 242 16.51 1.92 5.23
CA ALA A 242 16.46 3.13 4.43
C ALA A 242 17.22 2.96 3.11
N CYS A 243 16.73 3.63 2.08
CA CYS A 243 17.48 3.93 0.87
C CYS A 243 17.66 5.45 0.75
N LYS A 244 18.77 5.88 0.15
CA LYS A 244 19.10 7.28 -0.10
C LYS A 244 19.36 7.54 -1.56
N ASN A 245 18.94 8.72 -2.04
CA ASN A 245 19.26 9.23 -3.37
C ASN A 245 18.90 8.25 -4.50
N LEU A 246 17.80 7.51 -4.33
CA LEU A 246 17.29 6.64 -5.39
C LEU A 246 16.83 7.52 -6.56
N SER A 247 17.36 7.29 -7.75
CA SER A 247 16.92 7.98 -8.98
C SER A 247 15.79 7.24 -9.71
N LYS A 248 15.54 5.98 -9.33
CA LYS A 248 14.52 5.09 -9.87
C LYS A 248 14.13 4.06 -8.81
N PRO A 249 13.01 3.34 -8.98
CA PRO A 249 12.60 2.28 -8.07
C PRO A 249 13.70 1.23 -7.92
N LYS A 250 13.96 0.82 -6.69
CA LYS A 250 14.97 -0.19 -6.37
C LYS A 250 14.28 -1.54 -6.18
N LEU A 251 14.69 -2.55 -6.95
CA LEU A 251 14.25 -3.93 -6.75
C LEU A 251 14.52 -4.38 -5.30
N THR A 252 13.54 -5.02 -4.69
CA THR A 252 13.60 -5.43 -3.28
C THR A 252 12.90 -6.76 -3.03
N THR A 253 13.15 -7.35 -1.87
CA THR A 253 12.77 -8.73 -1.56
C THR A 253 11.53 -8.84 -0.67
N SER A 254 10.99 -7.71 -0.21
CA SER A 254 9.93 -7.65 0.79
C SER A 254 8.82 -6.69 0.36
N TRP A 255 7.60 -6.95 0.82
CA TRP A 255 6.40 -6.18 0.52
C TRP A 255 5.84 -5.58 1.81
N GLY A 256 5.31 -4.37 1.72
CA GLY A 256 4.66 -3.67 2.83
C GLY A 256 3.15 -3.66 2.66
N ALA A 257 2.44 -4.06 3.71
CA ALA A 257 0.98 -4.23 3.67
C ALA A 257 0.18 -2.95 3.40
N GLY A 258 0.62 -1.84 3.99
CA GLY A 258 -0.10 -0.57 3.98
C GLY A 258 0.04 0.26 2.71
N VAL A 259 0.93 -0.10 1.79
CA VAL A 259 1.08 0.53 0.46
C VAL A 259 1.51 -0.50 -0.58
N SER A 260 0.65 -0.76 -1.56
CA SER A 260 0.96 -1.63 -2.70
C SER A 260 0.34 -1.07 -3.97
N PHE A 261 1.18 -0.66 -4.94
CA PHE A 261 0.75 -0.08 -6.20
C PHE A 261 1.31 -0.85 -7.40
N GLY A 262 0.45 -1.21 -8.34
CA GLY A 262 0.87 -1.86 -9.59
C GLY A 262 -0.29 -2.06 -10.54
N ARG A 263 -0.08 -2.82 -11.61
CA ARG A 263 -1.17 -3.22 -12.51
C ARG A 263 -2.23 -4.02 -11.77
N VAL A 264 -3.49 -3.81 -12.13
CA VAL A 264 -4.61 -4.50 -11.49
C VAL A 264 -4.57 -6.02 -11.70
N HIS A 265 -3.90 -6.51 -12.75
CA HIS A 265 -3.73 -7.95 -12.95
C HIS A 265 -2.96 -8.63 -11.80
N ALA A 266 -2.16 -7.89 -11.02
CA ALA A 266 -1.53 -8.41 -9.81
C ALA A 266 -2.56 -8.86 -8.76
N GLU A 267 -3.60 -8.04 -8.52
CA GLU A 267 -4.68 -8.35 -7.58
C GLU A 267 -5.65 -9.41 -8.12
N ILE A 268 -5.82 -9.50 -9.44
CA ILE A 268 -6.65 -10.51 -10.09
C ILE A 268 -5.95 -11.88 -10.04
N ASN A 269 -4.68 -11.95 -10.43
CA ASN A 269 -3.94 -13.20 -10.55
C ASN A 269 -3.47 -13.71 -9.18
N VAL A 270 -3.11 -12.80 -8.28
CA VAL A 270 -2.47 -13.13 -7.00
C VAL A 270 -3.19 -12.43 -5.84
N GLY A 271 -4.54 -12.40 -5.85
CA GLY A 271 -5.37 -11.76 -4.82
C GLY A 271 -5.09 -12.25 -3.40
N VAL A 272 -5.46 -11.45 -2.38
CA VAL A 272 -5.15 -11.79 -0.97
C VAL A 272 -5.86 -13.10 -0.61
N ASP A 273 -5.17 -13.98 0.13
CA ASP A 273 -5.71 -15.32 0.43
C ASP A 273 -6.97 -15.20 1.31
N PRO A 274 -8.13 -15.67 0.84
CA PRO A 274 -9.39 -15.52 1.56
C PRO A 274 -9.52 -16.45 2.77
N PHE A 275 -8.60 -17.38 2.98
CA PHE A 275 -8.64 -18.35 4.08
C PHE A 275 -7.69 -18.01 5.26
N LEU A 276 -7.06 -16.84 5.22
CA LEU A 276 -6.16 -16.35 6.27
C LEU A 276 -6.89 -15.48 7.30
N ASP A 277 -7.97 -16.02 7.86
CA ASP A 277 -8.74 -15.33 8.90
C ASP A 277 -7.89 -15.11 10.17
N GLY A 278 -7.98 -13.92 10.73
CA GLY A 278 -7.26 -13.49 11.93
C GLY A 278 -5.77 -13.23 11.72
N VAL A 279 -5.24 -13.47 10.51
CA VAL A 279 -3.84 -13.19 10.19
C VAL A 279 -3.63 -11.68 10.07
N PHE A 280 -2.56 -11.21 10.68
CA PHE A 280 -2.04 -9.86 10.56
C PHE A 280 -0.51 -9.94 10.48
N ASP A 281 0.11 -10.55 11.50
CA ASP A 281 1.54 -10.87 11.44
C ASP A 281 1.77 -12.04 10.46
N GLY A 282 2.70 -11.85 9.53
CA GLY A 282 3.06 -12.83 8.49
C GLY A 282 2.32 -12.73 7.14
N GLU A 283 1.28 -11.89 7.02
CA GLU A 283 0.61 -11.68 5.74
C GLU A 283 1.58 -11.14 4.67
N GLU A 284 2.52 -10.30 5.08
CA GLU A 284 3.46 -9.64 4.18
C GLU A 284 4.41 -10.63 3.52
N PHE A 285 4.89 -11.62 4.29
CA PHE A 285 5.73 -12.69 3.77
C PHE A 285 4.94 -13.64 2.86
N SER A 286 3.70 -13.98 3.24
CA SER A 286 2.82 -14.78 2.38
C SER A 286 2.60 -14.07 1.04
N ARG A 287 2.33 -12.76 1.07
CA ARG A 287 2.05 -11.97 -0.12
C ARG A 287 3.24 -11.87 -1.05
N VAL A 288 4.43 -11.55 -0.54
CA VAL A 288 5.64 -11.42 -1.38
C VAL A 288 6.05 -12.74 -2.01
N LEU A 289 5.95 -13.88 -1.30
CA LEU A 289 6.23 -15.20 -1.88
C LEU A 289 5.27 -15.52 -3.03
N ARG A 290 3.99 -15.24 -2.86
CA ARG A 290 2.98 -15.48 -3.91
C ARG A 290 3.23 -14.58 -5.12
N TYR A 291 3.56 -13.31 -4.91
CA TYR A 291 3.96 -12.42 -6.01
C TYR A 291 5.20 -12.95 -6.76
N PHE A 292 6.27 -13.23 -6.03
CA PHE A 292 7.54 -13.69 -6.62
C PHE A 292 7.36 -14.99 -7.44
N THR A 293 6.63 -15.96 -6.89
CA THR A 293 6.36 -17.24 -7.57
C THR A 293 5.41 -17.13 -8.77
N HIS A 294 4.76 -15.98 -8.97
CA HIS A 294 3.93 -15.66 -10.13
C HIS A 294 4.59 -14.62 -11.06
N GLY A 295 5.90 -14.35 -10.88
CA GLY A 295 6.68 -13.48 -11.75
C GLY A 295 6.57 -11.99 -11.45
N TYR A 296 6.04 -11.60 -10.29
CA TYR A 296 5.98 -10.20 -9.87
C TYR A 296 7.20 -9.80 -9.06
N ASP A 297 7.71 -8.62 -9.37
CA ASP A 297 8.87 -8.02 -8.72
C ASP A 297 8.45 -6.84 -7.84
N ILE A 298 8.97 -6.78 -6.62
CA ILE A 298 8.66 -5.69 -5.69
C ILE A 298 9.76 -4.62 -5.77
N TYR A 299 9.35 -3.36 -5.81
CA TYR A 299 10.27 -2.22 -5.87
C TYR A 299 9.97 -1.20 -4.77
N THR A 300 11.03 -0.73 -4.13
CA THR A 300 11.01 0.45 -3.25
C THR A 300 10.95 1.72 -4.10
N PRO A 301 9.94 2.60 -3.94
CA PRO A 301 9.87 3.88 -4.63
C PRO A 301 11.04 4.81 -4.30
N PRO A 302 11.45 5.71 -5.21
CA PRO A 302 12.54 6.65 -4.96
C PRO A 302 12.16 7.83 -4.06
N HIS A 303 10.86 8.09 -3.89
CA HIS A 303 10.32 9.20 -3.10
C HIS A 303 9.18 8.72 -2.21
N VAL A 304 8.93 9.43 -1.12
CA VAL A 304 7.76 9.22 -0.26
C VAL A 304 6.54 9.86 -0.95
N LEU A 305 5.58 9.05 -1.37
CA LEU A 305 4.35 9.51 -2.03
C LEU A 305 3.09 9.37 -1.15
N ILE A 306 3.19 8.48 -0.16
CA ILE A 306 2.09 8.14 0.74
C ILE A 306 2.66 8.04 2.15
N SER A 307 1.97 8.63 3.10
CA SER A 307 2.33 8.64 4.53
C SER A 307 1.18 8.12 5.38
N HIS A 308 1.49 7.72 6.60
CA HIS A 308 0.59 7.05 7.51
C HIS A 308 0.54 7.75 8.87
N ASP A 309 -0.65 7.83 9.46
CA ASP A 309 -0.85 8.40 10.79
C ASP A 309 -0.60 7.37 11.91
N TYR A 310 0.68 7.13 12.22
CA TYR A 310 1.05 6.22 13.32
C TYR A 310 0.68 6.72 14.72
N LYS A 311 0.24 7.97 14.90
CA LYS A 311 0.01 8.56 16.23
C LYS A 311 -1.45 8.57 16.64
N THR A 312 -2.37 8.85 15.72
CA THR A 312 -3.77 9.11 16.07
C THR A 312 -4.73 7.99 15.65
N HIS A 313 -4.32 7.09 14.74
CA HIS A 313 -5.13 5.96 14.23
C HIS A 313 -5.60 4.95 15.30
N GLN A 314 -5.04 5.04 16.49
CA GLN A 314 -5.14 4.03 17.54
C GLN A 314 -5.41 4.63 18.94
N SER A 315 -5.84 5.89 18.99
CA SER A 315 -6.04 6.58 20.28
C SER A 315 -7.20 6.04 21.13
N ASN A 316 -8.13 5.28 20.53
CA ASN A 316 -9.29 4.73 21.24
C ASN A 316 -9.10 3.22 21.51
N PRO A 317 -8.89 2.80 22.77
CA PRO A 317 -8.63 1.39 23.10
C PRO A 317 -9.85 0.48 22.89
N LEU A 318 -11.08 1.02 22.83
CA LEU A 318 -12.31 0.25 22.67
C LEU A 318 -12.51 -0.28 21.24
N VAL A 319 -11.78 0.27 20.27
CA VAL A 319 -12.01 0.00 18.84
C VAL A 319 -10.80 -0.66 18.17
N HIS A 320 -9.75 -0.92 18.94
CA HIS A 320 -8.43 -1.26 18.43
C HIS A 320 -8.19 -2.75 18.20
N THR A 321 -9.11 -3.61 18.65
CA THR A 321 -8.99 -5.07 18.51
C THR A 321 -10.18 -5.62 17.73
N TRP A 322 -9.89 -6.43 16.71
CA TRP A 322 -10.88 -7.18 15.93
C TRP A 322 -11.14 -8.58 16.51
N SER A 323 -10.38 -9.00 17.53
CA SER A 323 -10.57 -10.27 18.24
C SER A 323 -10.92 -10.02 19.70
N SER A 324 -12.21 -10.06 20.01
CA SER A 324 -12.67 -10.24 21.39
C SER A 324 -13.72 -11.35 21.44
N LYS A 325 -13.24 -12.60 21.37
CA LYS A 325 -13.85 -13.56 22.29
C LYS A 325 -13.45 -13.07 23.68
N VAL A 326 -14.39 -12.43 24.36
CA VAL A 326 -14.32 -12.19 25.81
C VAL A 326 -14.26 -13.57 26.47
N VAL A 327 -13.05 -14.11 26.63
CA VAL A 327 -12.78 -15.19 27.58
C VAL A 327 -12.11 -14.50 28.76
N GLY A 328 -12.77 -14.60 29.91
CA GLY A 328 -12.40 -13.87 31.11
C GLY A 328 -10.93 -14.05 31.50
N LYS A 329 -10.36 -12.94 31.99
CA LYS A 329 -9.13 -12.79 32.76
C LYS A 329 -7.82 -13.19 32.06
N GLY A 330 -7.13 -12.15 31.61
CA GLY A 330 -5.75 -11.87 32.03
C GLY A 330 -4.65 -12.60 31.27
N VAL A 331 -4.21 -12.02 30.15
CA VAL A 331 -2.80 -12.00 29.76
C VAL A 331 -2.54 -10.67 29.05
N GLU A 332 -1.62 -9.88 29.58
CA GLU A 332 -1.07 -8.69 28.94
C GLU A 332 -0.35 -9.09 27.65
N GLY A 333 -0.77 -8.51 26.53
CA GLY A 333 -0.16 -8.74 25.23
C GLY A 333 -0.42 -7.56 24.30
N GLY A 334 0.12 -6.39 24.67
CA GLY A 334 0.11 -5.22 23.80
C GLY A 334 1.02 -5.47 22.61
N TYR A 335 0.44 -5.72 21.43
CA TYR A 335 1.15 -5.67 20.17
C TYR A 335 1.18 -4.23 19.67
N GLY A 336 2.22 -3.50 20.06
CA GLY A 336 2.59 -2.24 19.42
C GLY A 336 3.26 -2.52 18.08
N GLY A 337 2.69 -1.99 17.00
CA GLY A 337 3.35 -1.92 15.70
C GLY A 337 4.53 -0.96 15.75
N GLY A 338 5.64 -1.35 15.12
CA GLY A 338 6.86 -0.56 14.96
C GLY A 338 7.46 -0.77 13.58
#